data_AF-A0A3B9YQF8-F1
#
_entry.id   AF-A0A3B9YQF8-F1
#
_cell.length_a   1.000
_cell.length_b   1.000
_cell.length_c   1.000
_cell.angle_alpha   90.00
_cell.angle_beta   90.00
_cell.angle_gamma   90.00
#
_symmetry.space_group_name_H-M   'P 1'
#
loop_
_entity.id
_entity.type
_entity.pdbx_description
1 polymer ?
#
loop_
_entity_poly.entity_id
_entity_poly.type
_entity_poly.pdbx_seq_one_letter_code
_entity_poly.pdbx_strand_id
1 'polypeptide(L)'
;IPVHMIETINKLVRTSRQMLHEIGREPTPEELAEKLAMPLEKVRKVLKIAKEPISLETPIGDEEDSHLGDFIPDTNAVLPIDAAIQSNLRETTTRVLASFTPREERVLRMR
;
A
#
# COMPACT_ATOMS: atom_id res chain seq x y z
N ILE A 1 5.00 14.46 8.35
CA ILE A 1 3.85 14.34 9.27
C ILE A 1 3.55 15.73 9.86
N PRO A 2 2.29 16.23 9.85
CA PRO A 2 1.94 17.53 10.44
C PRO A 2 2.26 17.61 11.95
N VAL A 3 2.57 18.80 12.47
CA VAL A 3 3.00 18.97 13.88
C VAL A 3 1.98 18.44 14.90
N HIS A 4 0.69 18.75 14.73
CA HIS A 4 -0.38 18.26 15.61
C HIS A 4 -0.49 16.73 15.64
N MET A 5 -0.08 16.05 14.56
CA MET A 5 -0.05 14.59 14.51
C MET A 5 1.14 14.04 15.31
N ILE A 6 2.30 14.71 15.29
CA ILE A 6 3.46 14.35 16.11
C ILE A 6 3.12 14.49 17.61
N GLU A 7 2.42 15.56 18.00
CA GLU A 7 1.93 15.73 19.36
C GLU A 7 0.98 14.59 19.78
N THR A 8 0.09 14.17 18.87
CA THR A 8 -0.84 13.06 19.12
C THR A 8 -0.09 11.74 19.29
N ILE A 9 0.91 11.47 18.46
CA ILE A 9 1.77 10.27 18.57
C ILE A 9 2.50 10.28 19.93
N ASN A 10 3.12 11.41 20.29
CA ASN A 10 3.85 11.53 21.55
C ASN A 10 2.95 11.34 22.77
N LYS A 11 1.72 11.89 22.76
CA LYS A 11 0.72 11.65 23.80
C LYS A 11 0.37 10.17 23.90
N LEU A 12 0.12 9.52 22.77
CA LEU A 12 -0.25 8.10 22.71
C LEU A 12 0.88 7.20 23.26
N VAL A 13 2.13 7.43 22.86
CA VAL A 13 3.29 6.66 23.35
C VAL A 13 3.49 6.85 24.85
N ARG A 14 3.33 8.09 25.37
CA ARG A 14 3.41 8.37 26.81
C ARG A 14 2.33 7.64 27.60
N THR A 15 1.08 7.73 27.16
CA THR A 15 -0.04 7.04 27.81
C THR A 15 0.13 5.52 27.75
N SER A 16 0.61 4.98 26.62
CA SER A 16 0.89 3.55 26.48
C SER A 16 1.93 3.05 27.48
N ARG A 17 3.03 3.80 27.67
CA ARG A 17 4.07 3.47 28.67
C ARG A 17 3.54 3.56 30.10
N GLN A 18 2.75 4.59 30.40
CA GLN A 18 2.14 4.74 31.72
C GLN A 18 1.20 3.56 32.02
N MET A 19 0.35 3.18 31.07
CA MET A 19 -0.53 2.02 31.22
C MET A 19 0.27 0.73 31.38
N LEU A 20 1.35 0.54 30.61
CA LEU A 20 2.23 -0.63 30.76
C LEU A 20 2.79 -0.78 32.18
N HIS A 21 3.16 0.32 32.82
CA HIS A 21 3.58 0.30 34.22
C HIS A 21 2.43 0.03 35.20
N GLU A 22 1.22 0.54 34.93
CA GLU A 22 0.04 0.36 35.78
C GLU A 22 -0.55 -1.06 35.71
N ILE A 23 -0.63 -1.65 34.52
CA ILE A 23 -1.32 -2.94 34.27
C ILE A 23 -0.35 -4.11 34.00
N GLY A 24 0.95 -3.85 33.89
CA GLY A 24 1.99 -4.86 33.68
C GLY A 24 2.00 -5.51 32.29
N ARG A 25 1.21 -5.03 31.33
CA ARG A 25 1.15 -5.48 29.94
C ARG A 25 0.96 -4.32 28.98
N GLU A 26 1.19 -4.54 27.69
CA GLU A 26 0.84 -3.55 26.67
C GLU A 26 -0.68 -3.31 26.64
N PRO A 27 -1.12 -2.04 26.62
CA PRO A 27 -2.53 -1.70 26.54
C PRO A 27 -3.08 -1.95 25.13
N THR A 28 -4.33 -2.37 25.06
CA THR A 28 -5.04 -2.54 23.79
C THR A 28 -5.39 -1.17 23.16
N PRO A 29 -5.57 -1.10 21.83
CA PRO A 29 -6.03 0.12 21.16
C PRO A 29 -7.34 0.67 21.73
N GLU A 30 -8.23 -0.20 22.21
CA GLU A 30 -9.50 0.11 22.85
C GLU A 30 -9.30 0.80 24.20
N GLU A 31 -8.45 0.25 25.07
CA GLU A 31 -8.09 0.85 26.37
C GLU A 31 -7.41 2.21 26.20
N LEU A 32 -6.55 2.36 25.18
CA LEU A 32 -5.93 3.64 24.83
C LEU A 32 -6.95 4.67 24.35
N ALA A 33 -7.95 4.23 23.56
CA ALA A 33 -9.00 5.09 23.03
C ALA A 33 -9.87 5.67 24.15
N GLU A 34 -10.25 4.84 25.13
CA GLU A 34 -11.00 5.24 26.31
C GLU A 34 -10.19 6.23 27.17
N LYS A 35 -8.93 5.92 27.48
CA LYS A 35 -8.09 6.77 28.35
C LYS A 35 -7.75 8.12 27.71
N LEU A 36 -7.62 8.17 26.37
CA LEU A 36 -7.33 9.39 25.62
C LEU A 36 -8.59 10.13 25.13
N ALA A 37 -9.80 9.62 25.45
CA ALA A 37 -11.08 10.14 24.99
C ALA A 37 -11.11 10.42 23.47
N MET A 38 -10.57 9.50 22.68
CA MET A 38 -10.45 9.62 21.24
C MET A 38 -11.06 8.40 20.53
N PRO A 39 -11.58 8.55 19.30
CA PRO A 39 -12.15 7.42 18.57
C PRO A 39 -11.13 6.32 18.31
N LEU A 40 -11.54 5.06 18.49
CA LEU A 40 -10.70 3.87 18.26
C LEU A 40 -10.05 3.86 16.87
N GLU A 41 -10.80 4.25 15.83
CA GLU A 41 -10.27 4.33 14.47
C GLU A 41 -9.08 5.29 14.36
N LYS A 42 -9.14 6.41 15.09
CA LYS A 42 -8.07 7.41 15.10
C LYS A 42 -6.82 6.86 15.79
N VAL A 43 -6.99 6.13 16.90
CA VAL A 43 -5.88 5.45 17.60
C VAL A 43 -5.18 4.46 16.67
N ARG A 44 -5.95 3.61 15.99
CA ARG A 44 -5.42 2.61 15.04
C ARG A 44 -4.69 3.26 13.87
N LYS A 45 -5.22 4.35 13.31
CA LYS A 45 -4.56 5.11 12.23
C LYS A 45 -3.24 5.73 12.71
N VAL A 46 -3.24 6.37 13.88
CA VAL A 46 -2.05 7.00 14.45
C VAL A 46 -0.97 5.96 14.76
N LEU A 47 -1.33 4.83 15.36
CA LEU A 47 -0.43 3.70 15.59
C LEU A 47 0.19 3.17 14.29
N LYS A 48 -0.59 3.10 13.21
CA LYS A 48 -0.09 2.67 11.90
C LYS A 48 0.89 3.66 11.28
N ILE A 49 0.63 4.96 11.41
CA ILE A 49 1.49 6.04 10.89
C ILE A 49 2.78 6.17 11.71
N ALA A 50 2.73 5.88 13.00
CA ALA A 50 3.87 5.95 13.90
C ALA A 50 4.90 4.82 13.66
N LYS A 51 4.56 3.77 12.90
CA LYS A 51 5.51 2.72 12.54
C LYS A 51 6.54 3.28 11.57
N GLU A 52 7.81 3.14 11.91
CA GLU A 52 8.90 3.50 11.01
C GLU A 52 8.96 2.51 9.84
N PRO A 53 9.30 2.97 8.62
CA PRO A 53 9.50 2.08 7.50
C PRO A 53 10.66 1.13 7.79
N ILE A 54 10.53 -0.11 7.33
CA ILE A 54 11.58 -1.13 7.44
C ILE A 54 12.52 -0.97 6.23
N SER A 55 13.82 -1.14 6.45
CA SER A 55 14.79 -1.09 5.35
C SER A 55 14.59 -2.28 4.40
N LEU A 56 14.68 -2.04 3.10
CA LEU A 56 14.68 -3.11 2.12
C LEU A 56 15.96 -3.96 2.19
N GLU A 57 17.02 -3.43 2.79
CA GLU A 57 18.28 -4.14 3.05
C GLU A 57 18.25 -4.95 4.34
N THR A 58 17.11 -5.00 5.05
CA THR A 58 16.99 -5.86 6.23
C THR A 58 17.14 -7.33 5.79
N PRO A 59 18.13 -8.07 6.33
CA PRO A 59 18.34 -9.47 5.96
C PRO A 59 17.16 -10.32 6.44
N ILE A 60 16.80 -11.32 5.63
CA ILE A 60 15.72 -12.26 5.93
C ILE A 60 16.28 -13.67 6.00
N GLY A 61 16.06 -14.34 7.13
CA GLY A 61 16.53 -15.70 7.38
C GLY A 61 17.99 -15.75 7.83
N ASP A 62 18.53 -16.97 7.87
CA ASP A 62 19.92 -17.24 8.27
C ASP A 62 20.90 -17.17 7.08
N GLU A 63 20.39 -17.03 5.85
CA GLU A 63 21.19 -16.88 4.64
C GLU A 63 21.51 -15.39 4.43
N GLU A 64 22.79 -15.03 4.55
CA GLU A 64 23.27 -13.63 4.48
C GLU A 64 23.03 -12.94 3.13
N ASP A 65 22.59 -13.67 2.10
CA ASP A 65 22.38 -13.13 0.74
C ASP A 65 20.93 -12.66 0.49
N SER A 66 19.97 -12.97 1.37
CA SER A 66 18.55 -12.66 1.14
C SER A 66 18.10 -11.39 1.88
N HIS A 67 17.65 -10.38 1.14
CA HIS A 67 17.17 -9.11 1.70
C HIS A 67 15.64 -9.00 1.58
N LEU A 68 15.01 -8.20 2.44
CA LEU A 68 13.56 -7.92 2.39
C LEU A 68 13.11 -7.41 1.01
N GLY A 69 13.94 -6.59 0.35
CA GLY A 69 13.68 -6.08 -0.98
C GLY A 69 13.50 -7.15 -2.05
N ASP A 70 14.18 -8.29 -1.92
CA ASP A 70 14.15 -9.38 -2.91
C ASP A 70 12.78 -10.08 -2.97
N PHE A 71 11.98 -9.93 -1.91
CA PHE A 71 10.65 -10.53 -1.79
C PHE A 71 9.50 -9.58 -2.15
N ILE A 72 9.79 -8.34 -2.58
CA ILE A 72 8.76 -7.38 -2.95
C ILE A 72 8.56 -7.42 -4.47
N PRO A 73 7.48 -8.04 -4.98
CA PRO A 73 7.21 -8.07 -6.41
C PRO A 73 6.79 -6.69 -6.92
N ASP A 74 7.20 -6.35 -8.14
CA ASP A 74 6.66 -5.18 -8.83
C ASP A 74 5.25 -5.48 -9.35
N THR A 75 4.25 -4.91 -8.69
CA THR A 75 2.83 -5.06 -9.08
C THR A 75 2.44 -4.20 -10.27
N ASN A 76 3.28 -3.26 -10.71
CA ASN A 76 3.03 -2.39 -11.86
C ASN A 76 3.64 -2.93 -13.15
N ALA A 77 4.52 -3.94 -13.06
CA ALA A 77 5.13 -4.56 -14.22
C ALA A 77 4.07 -5.24 -15.08
N VAL A 78 4.05 -4.90 -16.38
CA VAL A 78 3.18 -5.58 -17.34
C VAL A 78 3.72 -6.97 -17.60
N LEU A 79 2.90 -8.00 -17.38
CA LEU A 79 3.29 -9.37 -17.65
C LEU A 79 3.51 -9.58 -19.16
N PRO A 80 4.55 -10.34 -19.57
CA PRO A 80 4.83 -10.58 -20.99
C PRO A 80 3.64 -11.17 -21.75
N ILE A 81 2.84 -12.01 -21.09
CA ILE A 81 1.62 -12.59 -21.66
C ILE A 81 0.55 -11.54 -21.91
N ASP A 82 0.35 -10.61 -20.98
CA ASP A 82 -0.64 -9.53 -21.11
C ASP A 82 -0.21 -8.56 -22.21
N ALA A 83 1.08 -8.27 -22.31
CA ALA A 83 1.64 -7.47 -23.40
C ALA A 83 1.41 -8.14 -24.77
N ALA A 84 1.63 -9.45 -24.86
CA ALA A 84 1.37 -10.21 -26.08
C ALA A 84 -0.12 -10.21 -26.45
N ILE A 85 -1.02 -10.38 -25.47
CA ILE A 85 -2.48 -10.32 -25.66
C ILE A 85 -2.90 -8.93 -26.15
N GLN A 86 -2.41 -7.85 -25.53
CA GLN A 86 -2.73 -6.48 -25.97
C GLN A 86 -2.24 -6.21 -27.40
N SER A 87 -1.04 -6.67 -27.74
CA SER A 87 -0.49 -6.55 -29.09
C SER A 87 -1.34 -7.31 -30.11
N ASN A 88 -1.69 -8.55 -29.80
CA ASN A 88 -2.55 -9.38 -30.66
C ASN A 88 -3.95 -8.79 -30.83
N LEU A 89 -4.53 -8.25 -29.74
CA LEU A 89 -5.82 -7.57 -29.78
C LEU A 89 -5.77 -6.35 -30.67
N ARG A 90 -4.71 -5.54 -30.60
CA ARG A 90 -4.50 -4.37 -31.45
C ARG A 90 -4.38 -4.76 -32.93
N GLU A 91 -3.67 -5.84 -33.23
CA GLU A 91 -3.51 -6.33 -34.60
C GLU A 91 -4.86 -6.84 -35.16
N THR A 92 -5.55 -7.67 -34.38
CA THR A 92 -6.85 -8.25 -34.77
C THR A 92 -7.90 -7.16 -34.97
N THR A 93 -7.99 -6.19 -34.06
CA THR A 93 -8.90 -5.04 -34.21
C THR A 93 -8.55 -4.21 -35.43
N THR A 94 -7.27 -3.98 -35.72
CA THR A 94 -6.83 -3.29 -36.94
C THR A 94 -7.26 -4.05 -38.20
N ARG A 95 -7.13 -5.39 -38.21
CA ARG A 95 -7.54 -6.25 -39.32
C ARG A 95 -9.06 -6.25 -39.53
N VAL A 96 -9.84 -6.32 -38.45
CA VAL A 96 -11.30 -6.22 -38.50
C VAL A 96 -11.74 -4.85 -38.99
N LEU A 97 -11.13 -3.77 -38.50
CA LEU A 97 -11.42 -2.41 -38.95
C LEU A 97 -11.12 -2.20 -40.44
N ALA A 98 -10.07 -2.82 -40.97
CA ALA A 98 -9.73 -2.79 -42.39
C ALA A 98 -10.73 -3.51 -43.30
N SER A 99 -11.66 -4.31 -42.74
CA SER A 99 -12.74 -4.96 -43.51
C SER A 99 -13.95 -4.06 -43.75
N PHE A 100 -14.04 -2.91 -43.05
CA PHE A 100 -15.10 -1.93 -43.23
C PHE A 100 -14.83 -0.99 -44.41
N THR A 101 -15.84 -0.20 -44.80
CA THR A 101 -15.59 0.87 -45.78
C THR A 101 -14.66 1.94 -45.18
N PRO A 102 -13.87 2.67 -46.00
CA PRO A 102 -12.94 3.70 -45.50
C PRO A 102 -13.59 4.78 -44.62
N ARG A 103 -14.88 5.05 -44.86
CA ARG A 103 -15.66 6.02 -44.08
C ARG A 103 -16.03 5.47 -42.71
N GLU A 104 -16.45 4.21 -42.62
CA GLU A 104 -16.83 3.55 -41.36
C GLU A 104 -15.61 3.29 -40.48
N GLU A 105 -14.51 2.79 -41.04
CA GLU A 105 -13.25 2.60 -40.32
C GLU A 105 -12.77 3.92 -39.68
N ARG A 106 -12.79 5.02 -40.45
CA ARG A 106 -12.33 6.32 -39.95
C ARG A 106 -13.21 6.85 -38.83
N VAL A 107 -14.53 6.65 -38.91
CA VAL A 107 -15.46 7.03 -37.83
C VAL A 107 -15.20 6.21 -36.56
N LEU A 108 -14.94 4.90 -36.69
CA LEU A 108 -14.67 4.03 -35.54
C LEU A 108 -13.32 4.32 -34.86
N ARG A 109 -12.27 4.67 -35.62
CA ARG A 109 -10.97 5.04 -35.04
C ARG A 109 -10.95 6.42 -34.36
N MET A 110 -11.90 7.29 -34.70
CA MET A 110 -12.01 8.64 -34.15
C MET A 110 -12.94 8.74 -32.92
N ARG A 111 -13.70 7.67 -32.62
CA ARG A 111 -14.50 7.55 -31.40
C ARG A 111 -13.67 6.99 -30.26
#